data_AF-A0A7R9G0J4-F1
#
_entry.id   AF-A0A7R9G0J4-F1
#
_cell.length_a   1.000
_cell.length_b   1.000
_cell.length_c   1.000
_cell.angle_alpha   90.00
_cell.angle_beta   90.00
_cell.angle_gamma   90.00
#
_symmetry.space_group_name_H-M   'P 1'
#
loop_
_entity.id
_entity.type
_entity.pdbx_description
1 polymer ?
#
loop_
_entity_poly.entity_id
_entity_poly.type
_entity_poly.pdbx_seq_one_letter_code
_entity_poly.pdbx_strand_id
1 'polypeptide(L)'
;MTRTGWFLLLTLVTITSTFDPEQEDLVSDEEQRARNYLAYIDKEFSRRATDSVNASWAYASNITDENLAKKLEVSADNARYQKQQWTETIKFRWQSFRDDDLRRQFKKYSVLGTAALSEKKHEKVRWMMIMIITVTVTSPSVELNTTSAFANYATEAGIGRL
;
A
#
# COMPACT_ATOMS: atom_id res chain seq x y z
N MET A 1 35.42 45.02 35.40
CA MET A 1 35.20 43.93 34.43
C MET A 1 34.55 42.81 35.23
N THR A 2 33.26 42.52 35.13
CA THR A 2 32.64 41.67 34.10
C THR A 2 31.13 42.00 33.95
N ARG A 3 30.74 42.69 32.87
CA ARG A 3 29.35 43.08 32.53
C ARG A 3 28.74 42.15 31.47
N THR A 4 28.99 40.84 31.55
CA THR A 4 28.57 39.88 30.51
C THR A 4 27.59 38.80 31.00
N GLY A 5 27.16 38.83 32.27
CA GLY A 5 26.23 37.84 32.82
C GLY A 5 24.75 38.04 32.49
N TRP A 6 24.32 39.26 32.15
CA TRP A 6 22.89 39.56 31.94
C TRP A 6 22.38 39.20 30.54
N PHE A 7 23.27 39.11 29.55
CA PHE A 7 22.88 38.85 28.15
C PHE A 7 22.61 37.37 27.84
N LEU A 8 23.09 36.44 28.68
CA LEU A 8 22.91 35.00 28.44
C LEU A 8 21.56 34.45 28.93
N LEU A 9 20.83 35.19 29.77
CA LEU A 9 19.48 34.79 30.19
C LEU A 9 18.37 35.28 29.25
N LEU A 10 18.67 36.22 28.35
CA LEU A 10 17.70 36.72 27.35
C LEU A 10 17.65 35.87 26.08
N THR A 11 18.66 35.05 25.80
CA THR A 11 18.69 34.19 24.60
C THR A 11 18.13 32.79 24.84
N LEU A 12 17.87 32.40 26.10
CA LEU A 12 17.26 31.10 26.42
C LEU A 12 15.72 31.14 26.39
N VAL A 13 15.11 32.34 26.43
CA VAL A 13 13.64 32.50 26.41
C VAL A 13 13.07 32.53 24.98
N THR A 14 13.90 32.69 23.94
CA THR A 14 13.41 32.80 22.55
C THR A 14 13.28 31.46 21.80
N ILE A 15 13.52 30.30 22.44
CA ILE A 15 13.34 29.00 21.76
C ILE A 15 11.93 28.41 22.01
N THR A 16 11.11 29.00 22.88
CA THR A 16 9.75 28.49 23.15
C THR A 16 8.67 29.45 22.64
N SER A 17 8.55 29.61 21.32
CA SER A 17 7.27 29.92 20.65
C SER A 17 7.52 30.20 19.16
N THR A 18 7.47 29.16 18.35
CA THR A 18 6.93 29.29 16.99
C THR A 18 5.71 28.40 16.90
N PHE A 19 4.65 28.79 17.62
CA PHE A 19 3.30 28.36 17.29
C PHE A 19 2.73 29.50 16.45
N ASP A 20 2.89 29.37 15.14
CA ASP A 20 2.45 30.38 14.18
C ASP A 20 0.96 30.12 13.91
N PRO A 21 0.04 31.03 14.30
CA PRO A 21 -1.41 30.77 14.22
C PRO A 21 -1.89 30.51 12.80
N GLU A 22 -1.25 31.10 11.78
CA GLU A 22 -1.54 30.83 10.37
C GLU A 22 -1.30 29.37 9.99
N GLN A 23 -0.30 28.72 10.61
CA GLN A 23 0.02 27.33 10.31
C GLN A 23 -0.98 26.37 10.96
N GLU A 24 -1.55 26.75 12.11
CA GLU A 24 -2.60 25.98 12.79
C GLU A 24 -3.91 25.98 12.00
N ASP A 25 -4.31 27.13 11.46
CA ASP A 25 -5.52 27.25 10.61
C ASP A 25 -5.38 26.43 9.33
N LEU A 26 -4.21 26.46 8.68
CA LEU A 26 -3.94 25.65 7.47
C LEU A 26 -3.99 24.15 7.75
N VAL A 27 -3.46 23.69 8.88
CA VAL A 27 -3.50 22.28 9.29
C VAL A 27 -4.95 21.86 9.59
N SER A 28 -5.73 22.71 10.26
CA SER A 28 -7.16 22.46 10.54
C SER A 28 -7.97 22.27 9.25
N ASP A 29 -7.76 23.13 8.25
CA ASP A 29 -8.42 23.06 6.95
C ASP A 29 -8.01 21.81 6.15
N GLU A 30 -6.72 21.45 6.16
CA GLU A 30 -6.22 20.23 5.53
C GLU A 30 -6.80 18.98 6.19
N GLU A 31 -6.87 18.93 7.52
CA GLU A 31 -7.47 17.81 8.22
C GLU A 31 -8.97 17.66 7.92
N GLN A 32 -9.71 18.76 7.79
CA GLN A 32 -11.13 18.67 7.45
C GLN A 32 -11.33 18.11 6.03
N ARG A 33 -10.50 18.52 5.07
CA ARG A 33 -10.47 17.92 3.73
C ARG A 33 -10.10 16.44 3.79
N ALA A 34 -9.11 16.09 4.60
CA ALA A 34 -8.64 14.73 4.79
C ALA A 34 -9.74 13.82 5.40
N ARG A 35 -10.52 14.34 6.37
CA ARG A 35 -11.69 13.64 6.94
C ARG A 35 -12.77 13.37 5.88
N ASN A 36 -13.12 14.38 5.10
CA ASN A 36 -14.10 14.25 4.02
C ASN A 36 -13.62 13.24 2.96
N TYR A 37 -12.33 13.28 2.61
CA TYR A 37 -11.72 12.34 1.69
C TYR A 37 -11.77 10.90 2.22
N LEU A 38 -11.39 10.68 3.49
CA LEU A 38 -11.47 9.35 4.10
C LEU A 38 -12.89 8.79 4.10
N ALA A 39 -13.89 9.60 4.48
CA ALA A 39 -15.29 9.18 4.48
C ALA A 39 -15.76 8.76 3.07
N TYR A 40 -15.31 9.47 2.03
CA TYR A 40 -15.59 9.11 0.65
C TYR A 40 -14.93 7.79 0.23
N ILE A 41 -13.62 7.65 0.45
CA ILE A 41 -12.92 6.43 0.01
C ILE A 41 -13.34 5.20 0.81
N ASP A 42 -13.65 5.33 2.09
CA ASP A 42 -14.09 4.22 2.94
C ASP A 42 -15.40 3.62 2.43
N LYS A 43 -16.33 4.48 2.03
CA LYS A 43 -17.58 4.08 1.38
C LYS A 43 -17.33 3.34 0.06
N GLU A 44 -16.47 3.88 -0.80
CA GLU A 44 -16.14 3.24 -2.09
C GLU A 44 -15.39 1.92 -1.93
N PHE A 45 -14.44 1.85 -0.99
CA PHE A 45 -13.73 0.61 -0.68
C PHE A 45 -14.68 -0.46 -0.15
N SER A 46 -15.61 -0.10 0.73
CA SER A 46 -16.63 -1.02 1.24
C SER A 46 -17.52 -1.57 0.13
N ARG A 47 -17.97 -0.71 -0.79
CA ARG A 47 -18.75 -1.12 -1.97
C ARG A 47 -17.97 -2.10 -2.85
N ARG A 48 -16.73 -1.76 -3.20
CA ARG A 48 -15.85 -2.60 -4.03
C ARG A 48 -15.44 -3.90 -3.37
N ALA A 49 -15.26 -3.91 -2.06
CA ALA A 49 -14.98 -5.12 -1.29
C ALA A 49 -16.18 -6.08 -1.37
N THR A 50 -17.40 -5.55 -1.26
CA THR A 50 -18.63 -6.32 -1.44
C THR A 50 -18.69 -6.94 -2.84
N ASP A 51 -18.43 -6.16 -3.88
CA ASP A 51 -18.39 -6.65 -5.26
C ASP A 51 -17.35 -7.76 -5.45
N SER A 52 -16.15 -7.58 -4.88
CA SER A 52 -15.05 -8.55 -4.93
C SER A 52 -15.41 -9.87 -4.23
N VAL A 53 -16.04 -9.79 -3.06
CA VAL A 53 -16.47 -10.97 -2.29
C VAL A 53 -17.56 -11.71 -3.06
N ASN A 54 -18.53 -10.99 -3.62
CA ASN A 54 -19.60 -11.58 -4.42
C ASN A 54 -19.06 -12.29 -5.67
N ALA A 55 -18.13 -11.68 -6.40
CA ALA A 55 -17.50 -12.30 -7.57
C ALA A 55 -16.67 -13.54 -7.19
N SER A 56 -15.93 -13.46 -6.07
CA SER A 56 -15.18 -14.61 -5.58
C SER A 56 -16.10 -15.74 -5.11
N TRP A 57 -17.20 -15.42 -4.45
CA TRP A 57 -18.20 -16.40 -4.00
C TRP A 57 -18.94 -17.05 -5.17
N ALA A 58 -19.25 -16.29 -6.23
CA ALA A 58 -19.86 -16.84 -7.44
C ALA A 58 -18.97 -17.89 -8.10
N TYR A 59 -17.65 -17.65 -8.20
CA TYR A 59 -16.71 -18.65 -8.72
C TYR A 59 -16.53 -19.84 -7.76
N ALA A 60 -16.44 -19.58 -6.45
CA ALA A 60 -16.27 -20.65 -5.47
C ALA A 60 -17.49 -21.58 -5.36
N SER A 61 -18.69 -21.04 -5.56
CA SER A 61 -19.94 -21.82 -5.52
C SER A 61 -20.29 -22.44 -6.88
N ASN A 62 -19.81 -21.88 -7.99
CA ASN A 62 -19.99 -22.42 -9.33
C ASN A 62 -18.73 -22.18 -10.20
N ILE A 63 -17.91 -23.22 -10.32
CA ILE A 63 -16.62 -23.17 -11.02
C ILE A 63 -16.86 -23.24 -12.53
N THR A 64 -16.93 -22.08 -13.17
CA THR A 64 -17.03 -21.91 -14.62
C THR A 64 -16.05 -20.87 -15.12
N ASP A 65 -15.69 -20.93 -16.41
CA ASP A 65 -14.77 -19.95 -17.03
C ASP A 65 -15.34 -18.53 -17.02
N GLU A 66 -16.66 -18.38 -17.16
CA GLU A 66 -17.34 -17.08 -17.07
C GLU A 66 -17.20 -16.46 -15.67
N ASN A 67 -17.45 -17.25 -14.61
CA ASN A 67 -17.30 -16.77 -13.24
C ASN A 67 -15.83 -16.48 -12.89
N LEU A 68 -14.90 -17.26 -13.45
CA LEU A 68 -13.46 -17.00 -13.32
C LEU A 68 -13.09 -15.67 -13.97
N ALA A 69 -13.53 -15.44 -15.22
CA ALA A 69 -13.28 -14.20 -15.95
C ALA A 69 -13.82 -12.99 -15.17
N LYS A 70 -15.06 -13.07 -14.66
CA LYS A 70 -15.67 -12.02 -13.84
C LYS A 70 -14.90 -11.74 -12.55
N LYS A 71 -14.43 -12.79 -11.85
CA LYS A 71 -13.60 -12.64 -10.65
C LYS A 71 -12.28 -11.93 -10.97
N LEU A 72 -11.63 -12.29 -12.08
CA LEU A 72 -10.37 -11.68 -12.51
C LEU A 72 -10.55 -10.22 -12.93
N GLU A 73 -11.63 -9.91 -13.65
CA GLU A 73 -12.00 -8.54 -14.04
C GLU A 73 -12.18 -7.65 -12.81
N VAL A 74 -13.04 -8.06 -11.86
CA VAL A 74 -13.27 -7.31 -10.62
C VAL A 74 -11.97 -7.13 -9.82
N SER A 75 -11.12 -8.15 -9.78
CA SER A 75 -9.80 -8.06 -9.13
C SER A 75 -8.89 -7.04 -9.81
N ALA A 76 -8.83 -7.03 -11.15
CA ALA A 76 -8.01 -6.09 -11.91
C ALA A 76 -8.53 -4.64 -11.74
N ASP A 77 -9.84 -4.45 -11.76
CA ASP A 77 -10.50 -3.17 -11.57
C ASP A 77 -10.22 -2.59 -10.19
N ASN A 78 -10.30 -3.43 -9.16
CA ASN A 78 -9.96 -3.05 -7.79
C ASN A 78 -8.49 -2.68 -7.62
N ALA A 79 -7.57 -3.40 -8.28
CA ALA A 79 -6.15 -3.05 -8.28
C ALA A 79 -5.89 -1.68 -8.94
N ARG A 80 -6.56 -1.38 -10.07
CA ARG A 80 -6.46 -0.06 -10.73
C ARG A 80 -6.99 1.06 -9.84
N TYR A 81 -8.14 0.85 -9.21
CA TYR A 81 -8.74 1.82 -8.29
C TYR A 81 -7.85 2.07 -7.06
N GLN A 82 -7.31 1.02 -6.45
CA GLN A 82 -6.37 1.14 -5.32
C GLN A 82 -5.16 2.01 -5.68
N LYS A 83 -4.57 1.81 -6.86
CA LYS A 83 -3.43 2.61 -7.34
C LYS A 83 -3.79 4.08 -7.54
N GLN A 84 -4.98 4.35 -8.08
CA GLN A 84 -5.49 5.72 -8.24
C GLN A 84 -5.66 6.40 -6.88
N GLN A 85 -6.36 5.76 -5.94
CA GLN A 85 -6.59 6.32 -4.60
C GLN A 85 -5.30 6.49 -3.81
N TRP A 86 -4.34 5.57 -3.95
CA TRP A 86 -3.03 5.72 -3.34
C TRP A 86 -2.33 7.00 -3.82
N THR A 87 -2.37 7.29 -5.13
CA THR A 87 -1.77 8.50 -5.71
C THR A 87 -2.39 9.78 -5.13
N GLU A 88 -3.68 9.77 -4.82
CA GLU A 88 -4.36 10.88 -4.15
C GLU A 88 -4.01 10.94 -2.64
N THR A 89 -3.95 9.79 -1.98
CA THR A 89 -3.68 9.69 -0.53
C THR A 89 -2.29 10.22 -0.17
N ILE A 90 -1.27 9.96 -1.00
CA ILE A 90 0.11 10.43 -0.74
C ILE A 90 0.30 11.95 -0.88
N LYS A 91 -0.68 12.67 -1.46
CA LYS A 91 -0.61 14.13 -1.60
C LYS A 91 -0.87 14.86 -0.27
N PHE A 92 -1.57 14.22 0.66
CA PHE A 92 -1.89 14.78 1.98
C PHE A 92 -0.68 14.74 2.91
N ARG A 93 -0.43 15.81 3.65
CA ARG A 93 0.61 15.86 4.70
C ARG A 93 0.10 15.24 6.00
N TRP A 94 -0.33 13.99 5.93
CA TRP A 94 -1.02 13.32 7.04
C TRP A 94 -0.17 13.11 8.31
N GLN A 95 1.14 13.27 8.22
CA GLN A 95 2.05 13.19 9.36
C GLN A 95 1.93 14.39 10.31
N SER A 96 1.48 15.55 9.81
CA SER A 96 1.26 16.76 10.63
C SER A 96 -0.15 16.84 11.21
N PHE A 97 -1.00 15.84 10.99
CA PHE A 97 -2.34 15.80 11.58
C PHE A 97 -2.28 15.58 13.09
N ARG A 98 -3.04 16.40 13.82
CA ARG A 98 -3.28 16.35 15.27
C ARG A 98 -4.09 15.12 15.66
N ASP A 99 -5.02 14.70 14.80
CA ASP A 99 -5.86 13.52 15.02
C ASP A 99 -5.08 12.22 14.76
N ASP A 100 -4.86 11.45 15.82
CA ASP A 100 -4.14 10.19 15.81
C ASP A 100 -4.87 9.08 15.02
N ASP A 101 -6.20 9.06 15.08
CA ASP A 101 -7.01 8.09 14.33
C ASP A 101 -6.97 8.39 12.84
N LEU A 102 -7.00 9.68 12.48
CA LEU A 102 -6.86 10.14 11.11
C LEU A 102 -5.48 9.73 10.57
N ARG A 103 -4.42 10.00 11.35
CA ARG A 103 -3.04 9.63 11.00
C ARG A 103 -2.87 8.12 10.80
N ARG A 104 -3.49 7.30 11.65
CA ARG A 104 -3.47 5.82 11.52
C ARG A 104 -4.13 5.35 10.23
N GLN A 105 -5.29 5.92 9.87
CA GLN A 105 -6.02 5.54 8.66
C GLN A 105 -5.25 5.94 7.40
N PHE A 106 -4.73 7.16 7.35
CA PHE A 106 -3.88 7.61 6.23
C PHE A 106 -2.61 6.76 6.09
N LYS A 107 -1.96 6.40 7.20
CA LYS A 107 -0.82 5.49 7.18
C LYS A 107 -1.19 4.18 6.48
N LYS A 108 -2.35 3.59 6.78
CA LYS A 108 -2.82 2.34 6.13
C LYS A 108 -3.03 2.52 4.62
N TYR A 109 -3.71 3.58 4.19
CA TYR A 109 -3.96 3.84 2.76
C TYR A 109 -2.74 4.31 1.98
N SER A 110 -1.73 4.88 2.65
CA SER A 110 -0.47 5.31 2.03
C SER A 110 0.47 4.15 1.65
N VAL A 111 0.21 2.94 2.14
CA VAL A 111 1.00 1.75 1.85
C VAL A 111 0.34 0.97 0.70
N LEU A 112 0.94 1.06 -0.50
CA LEU A 112 0.43 0.39 -1.71
C LEU A 112 0.64 -1.16 -1.70
N GLY A 113 1.42 -1.69 -0.75
CA GLY A 113 1.68 -3.13 -0.63
C GLY A 113 2.63 -3.67 -1.71
N THR A 114 2.39 -4.89 -2.20
CA THR A 114 3.17 -5.50 -3.30
C THR A 114 3.16 -4.61 -4.55
N ALA A 115 2.07 -3.89 -4.81
CA ALA A 115 1.95 -2.96 -5.95
C ALA A 115 2.95 -1.79 -5.97
N ALA A 116 3.70 -1.54 -4.89
CA ALA A 116 4.86 -0.61 -4.88
C ALA A 116 6.16 -1.22 -5.44
N LEU A 117 6.20 -2.54 -5.64
CA LEU A 117 7.41 -3.24 -6.06
C LEU A 117 7.63 -3.07 -7.58
N SER A 118 8.85 -2.68 -7.98
CA SER A 118 9.23 -2.60 -9.40
C SER A 118 8.92 -3.91 -10.14
N GLU A 119 8.49 -3.86 -11.40
CA GLU A 119 8.04 -5.01 -12.20
C GLU A 119 8.95 -6.25 -12.04
N LYS A 120 10.27 -6.06 -12.17
CA LYS A 120 11.28 -7.11 -12.02
C LYS A 120 11.27 -7.82 -10.65
N LYS A 121 11.02 -7.08 -9.57
CA LYS A 121 10.93 -7.65 -8.21
C LYS A 121 9.58 -8.32 -8.00
N HIS A 122 8.52 -7.80 -8.63
CA HIS A 122 7.19 -8.37 -8.61
C HIS A 122 7.13 -9.74 -9.28
N GLU A 123 7.72 -9.87 -10.47
CA GLU A 123 7.86 -11.14 -11.18
C GLU A 123 8.61 -12.14 -10.33
N LYS A 124 9.74 -11.74 -9.72
CA LYS A 124 10.53 -12.62 -8.84
C LYS A 124 9.70 -13.17 -7.68
N VAL A 125 8.96 -12.32 -6.95
CA VAL A 125 8.12 -12.76 -5.82
C VAL A 125 6.97 -13.65 -6.30
N ARG A 126 6.34 -13.30 -7.43
CA ARG A 126 5.28 -14.11 -8.04
C ARG A 126 5.79 -15.50 -8.40
N TRP A 127 6.95 -15.60 -9.04
CA TRP A 127 7.57 -16.86 -9.41
C TRP A 127 7.97 -17.70 -8.19
N MET A 128 8.54 -17.08 -7.15
CA MET A 128 8.84 -17.77 -5.90
C MET A 128 7.56 -18.33 -5.25
N MET A 129 6.47 -17.58 -5.25
CA MET A 129 5.18 -18.05 -4.74
C MET A 129 4.63 -19.22 -5.57
N ILE A 130 4.69 -19.13 -6.90
CA ILE A 130 4.25 -20.23 -7.78
C ILE A 130 5.11 -21.48 -7.52
N MET A 131 6.42 -21.34 -7.37
CA MET A 131 7.33 -22.47 -7.11
C MET A 131 7.00 -23.19 -5.81
N ILE A 132 6.77 -22.46 -4.72
CA ILE A 132 6.40 -23.07 -3.43
C ILE A 132 5.06 -23.81 -3.58
N ILE A 133 4.08 -23.22 -4.27
CA ILE A 133 2.77 -23.84 -4.47
C ILE A 133 2.88 -25.10 -5.35
N THR A 134 3.64 -25.07 -6.45
CA THR A 134 3.77 -26.25 -7.30
C THR A 134 4.51 -27.38 -6.59
N VAL A 135 5.63 -27.09 -5.93
CA VAL A 135 6.38 -28.10 -5.16
C VAL A 135 5.53 -28.71 -4.03
N THR A 136 4.61 -27.95 -3.42
CA THR A 136 3.75 -28.48 -2.35
C THR A 136 2.52 -29.24 -2.87
N VAL A 137 1.97 -28.87 -4.03
CA VAL A 137 0.75 -29.45 -4.59
C VAL A 137 1.02 -30.64 -5.52
N THR A 138 2.10 -30.61 -6.31
CA THR A 138 2.57 -31.79 -7.05
C THR A 138 3.45 -32.63 -6.12
N SER A 139 2.93 -33.78 -5.70
CA SER A 139 3.60 -34.78 -4.86
C SER A 139 5.13 -34.90 -5.13
N PRO A 140 5.97 -35.15 -4.11
CA PRO A 140 7.43 -35.31 -4.24
C PRO A 140 7.91 -36.44 -5.18
N SER A 141 7.02 -37.11 -5.90
CA SER A 141 7.28 -38.23 -6.80
C SER A 141 7.37 -37.87 -8.29
N VAL A 142 7.25 -36.59 -8.67
CA VAL A 142 7.41 -36.11 -10.08
C VAL A 142 8.53 -35.06 -10.15
N GLU A 143 9.78 -35.49 -9.98
CA GLU A 143 10.92 -34.57 -9.76
C GLU A 143 11.75 -34.17 -11.01
N LEU A 144 11.46 -34.65 -12.23
CA LEU A 144 12.48 -34.58 -13.30
C LEU A 144 12.25 -33.58 -14.45
N ASN A 145 11.08 -32.94 -14.60
CA ASN A 145 10.81 -32.07 -15.76
C ASN A 145 10.46 -30.59 -15.42
N THR A 146 10.06 -30.30 -14.19
CA THR A 146 9.68 -28.93 -13.79
C THR A 146 10.90 -28.08 -13.41
N THR A 147 11.91 -28.71 -12.82
CA THR A 147 13.19 -28.09 -12.42
C THR A 147 13.99 -27.62 -13.63
N SER A 148 14.01 -28.39 -14.73
CA SER A 148 14.72 -28.04 -15.97
C SER A 148 14.03 -26.91 -16.74
N ALA A 149 12.71 -26.95 -16.87
CA ALA A 149 11.93 -25.87 -17.49
C ALA A 149 12.10 -24.54 -16.72
N PHE A 150 12.15 -24.60 -15.39
CA PHE A 150 12.38 -23.43 -14.55
C PHE A 150 13.82 -22.91 -14.61
N ALA A 151 14.83 -23.79 -14.62
CA ALA A 151 16.23 -23.37 -14.75
C ALA A 151 16.49 -22.61 -16.05
N ASN A 152 15.82 -23.01 -17.13
CA ASN A 152 15.88 -22.31 -18.41
C ASN A 152 15.22 -20.92 -18.31
N TYR A 153 14.02 -20.82 -17.73
CA TYR A 153 13.32 -19.55 -17.55
C TYR A 153 14.05 -18.57 -16.61
N ALA A 154 14.60 -19.05 -15.49
CA ALA A 154 15.38 -18.22 -14.57
C ALA A 154 16.64 -17.64 -15.25
N THR A 155 17.28 -18.45 -16.11
CA THR A 155 18.42 -18.03 -16.93
C THR A 155 18.01 -16.99 -17.97
N GLU A 156 16.88 -17.17 -18.65
CA GLU A 156 16.32 -16.21 -19.63
C GLU A 156 15.87 -14.89 -18.99
N ALA A 157 15.31 -14.94 -17.77
CA ALA A 157 14.86 -13.76 -17.03
C ALA A 157 15.99 -12.99 -16.32
N GLY A 158 17.25 -13.43 -16.47
CA GLY A 158 18.41 -12.83 -15.80
C GLY A 158 18.36 -12.94 -14.26
N ILE A 159 17.59 -13.90 -13.76
CA ILE A 159 17.50 -14.27 -12.35
C ILE A 159 18.57 -15.36 -12.20
N GLY A 160 19.80 -14.94 -11.91
CA GLY A 160 20.97 -15.84 -11.87
C GLY A 160 20.70 -17.17 -11.19
N ARG A 161 21.37 -18.24 -11.69
CA ARG A 161 21.21 -19.63 -11.25
C ARG A 161 21.16 -19.73 -9.72
N LEU A 162 20.12 -20.39 -9.20
CA LEU A 162 20.13 -20.95 -7.85
C LEU A 162 21.07 -22.15 -7.81
#